data_AF-A0ABD5DGA9-F1
#
_entry.id   AF-A0ABD5DGA9-F1
#
_cell.length_a   1.000
_cell.length_b   1.000
_cell.length_c   1.000
_cell.angle_alpha   90.00
_cell.angle_beta   90.00
_cell.angle_gamma   90.00
#
_symmetry.space_group_name_H-M   'P 1'
#
loop_
_entity.id
_entity.type
_entity.pdbx_description
1 polymer ?
#
loop_
_entity_poly.entity_id
_entity_poly.type
_entity_poly.pdbx_seq_one_letter_code
_entity_poly.pdbx_strand_id
1 'polypeptide(L)' 'AIPHGTPHSRDAVLKTGVKVLACPQGVDWGEEQTAYLIVGIAAQDNEHLDILRQLTHALGDARVPEALTRADSPQAVLE' A
#
# COMPACT_ATOMS: atom_id res chain seq x y z
N ALA A 1 -1.51 -1.66 5.68
CA ALA A 1 -2.89 -1.22 5.37
C ALA A 1 -3.02 -0.90 3.88
N ILE A 2 -4.21 -1.10 3.30
CA ILE A 2 -4.46 -0.86 1.86
C ILE A 2 -5.71 0.03 1.68
N PRO A 3 -5.61 1.33 2.02
CA PRO A 3 -6.73 2.25 1.88
C PRO A 3 -7.08 2.46 0.40
N HIS A 4 -8.37 2.46 0.11
CA HIS A 4 -8.91 2.69 -1.22
C HIS A 4 -10.27 3.39 -1.12
N GLY A 5 -10.70 3.99 -2.22
CA GLY A 5 -12.00 4.64 -2.31
C GLY A 5 -13.17 3.66 -2.23
N THR A 6 -14.37 4.19 -1.98
CA THR A 6 -15.60 3.41 -2.09
C THR A 6 -16.07 3.37 -3.56
N PRO A 7 -16.99 2.46 -3.94
CA PRO A 7 -17.57 2.46 -5.28
C PRO A 7 -18.15 3.81 -5.72
N HIS A 8 -18.68 4.61 -4.80
CA HIS A 8 -19.25 5.94 -5.07
C HIS A 8 -18.20 7.00 -5.44
N SER A 9 -16.92 6.75 -5.16
CA SER A 9 -15.81 7.68 -5.43
C SER A 9 -15.02 7.37 -6.70
N ARG A 10 -15.45 6.37 -7.49
CA ARG A 10 -14.72 5.91 -8.68
C ARG A 10 -14.56 7.00 -9.74
N ASP A 11 -15.58 7.82 -9.94
CA ASP A 11 -15.54 8.91 -10.92
C ASP A 11 -14.53 10.02 -10.57
N ALA A 12 -14.06 10.05 -9.31
CA ALA A 12 -12.99 10.96 -8.89
C ALA A 12 -11.59 10.45 -9.27
N VAL A 13 -11.45 9.21 -9.74
CA VAL A 13 -10.17 8.63 -10.15
C VAL A 13 -9.84 9.11 -11.55
N LEU A 14 -8.91 10.07 -11.67
CA LEU A 14 -8.45 10.57 -12.97
C LEU A 14 -7.57 9.55 -13.72
N LYS A 15 -6.84 8.72 -12.97
CA LYS A 15 -5.94 7.70 -13.51
C LYS A 15 -5.72 6.59 -12.47
N THR A 16 -5.76 5.34 -12.90
CA THR A 16 -5.41 4.20 -12.04
C THR A 16 -3.96 4.33 -11.56
N GLY A 17 -3.73 4.12 -10.27
CA GLY A 17 -2.42 4.27 -9.68
C GLY A 17 -2.32 3.77 -8.25
N VAL A 18 -1.08 3.59 -7.81
CA VAL A 18 -0.72 3.13 -6.48
C VAL A 18 0.24 4.13 -5.85
N LYS A 19 0.06 4.40 -4.55
CA LYS A 19 1.01 5.14 -3.74
C LYS A 19 1.42 4.30 -2.55
N VAL A 20 2.72 4.08 -2.40
CA VAL A 20 3.30 3.37 -1.25
C VAL A 20 3.86 4.40 -0.27
N LEU A 21 3.56 4.22 1.01
CA LEU A 21 4.11 4.98 2.12
C LEU A 21 4.63 3.99 3.17
N ALA A 22 5.93 4.06 3.44
CA ALA A 22 6.55 3.37 4.57
C ALA A 22 6.43 4.26 5.82
N CYS A 23 5.99 3.66 6.92
CA CYS A 23 5.86 4.30 8.22
C CYS A 23 6.70 3.49 9.22
N PRO A 24 8.02 3.72 9.33
CA PRO A 24 8.90 2.90 10.18
C PRO A 24 8.49 2.92 11.66
N GLN A 25 7.92 4.04 12.11
CA GLN A 25 7.42 4.21 13.48
C GLN A 25 6.02 3.61 13.70
N GLY A 26 5.40 3.08 12.65
CA GLY A 26 4.02 2.62 12.67
C GLY A 26 3.01 3.77 12.70
N VAL A 27 1.80 3.49 12.24
CA VAL A 27 0.63 4.35 12.37
C VAL A 27 -0.49 3.50 12.97
N ASP A 28 -1.17 4.01 14.00
CA ASP A 28 -2.36 3.38 14.54
C ASP A 28 -3.42 3.26 13.43
N TRP A 29 -3.90 2.05 13.21
CA TRP A 29 -4.87 1.73 12.17
C TRP A 29 -6.21 1.25 12.74
N GLY A 30 -6.42 1.38 14.06
CA GLY A 30 -7.60 0.89 14.75
C GLY A 30 -7.56 -0.63 14.97
N GLU A 31 -8.54 -1.13 15.74
CA GLU A 31 -8.67 -2.57 16.07
C GLU A 31 -7.37 -3.21 16.62
N GLU A 32 -6.61 -2.44 17.41
CA GLU A 32 -5.30 -2.84 17.94
C GLU A 32 -4.25 -3.17 16.86
N GLN A 33 -4.46 -2.68 15.62
CA GLN A 33 -3.56 -2.88 14.50
C GLN A 33 -2.66 -1.66 14.30
N THR A 34 -1.40 -1.92 13.96
CA THR A 34 -0.42 -0.90 13.57
C THR A 34 0.00 -1.12 12.12
N ALA A 35 -0.07 -0.08 11.29
CA ALA A 35 0.35 -0.11 9.90
C ALA A 35 1.77 0.47 9.74
N TYR A 36 2.70 -0.36 9.30
CA TYR A 36 4.07 0.04 8.94
C TYR A 36 4.25 0.29 7.44
N LEU A 37 3.33 -0.23 6.63
CA LEU A 37 3.24 0.02 5.20
C LEU A 37 1.80 0.37 4.85
N ILE A 38 1.64 1.47 4.13
CA ILE A 38 0.36 1.93 3.62
C ILE A 38 0.44 1.95 2.10
N VAL A 39 -0.43 1.20 1.44
CA VAL A 39 -0.51 1.17 -0.02
C VAL A 39 -1.85 1.74 -0.44
N GLY A 40 -1.88 3.00 -0.83
CA GLY A 40 -3.09 3.66 -1.34
C GLY A 40 -3.35 3.25 -2.79
N ILE A 41 -4.59 2.84 -3.09
CA ILE A 41 -4.99 2.44 -4.45
C ILE A 41 -6.13 3.35 -4.92
N ALA A 42 -5.94 3.94 -6.10
CA ALA A 42 -6.99 4.60 -6.86
C ALA A 42 -7.20 3.82 -8.16
N ALA A 43 -8.42 3.32 -8.39
CA ALA A 43 -8.78 2.57 -9.59
C ALA A 43 -10.26 2.82 -9.93
N GLN A 44 -10.60 2.96 -11.21
CA GLN A 44 -11.98 3.18 -11.66
C GLN A 44 -12.82 1.88 -11.60
N ASP A 45 -12.19 0.73 -11.84
CA ASP A 45 -12.87 -0.57 -11.93
C ASP A 45 -12.25 -1.62 -10.99
N ASN A 46 -12.45 -2.90 -11.30
CA ASN A 46 -11.91 -4.05 -10.55
C ASN A 46 -10.39 -4.21 -10.65
N GLU A 47 -9.68 -3.31 -11.34
CA GLU A 47 -8.22 -3.30 -11.46
C GLU A 47 -7.52 -3.26 -10.09
N HIS A 48 -8.17 -2.72 -9.07
CA HIS A 48 -7.65 -2.74 -7.70
C HIS A 48 -7.40 -4.16 -7.18
N LEU A 49 -8.19 -5.16 -7.60
CA LEU A 49 -8.00 -6.55 -7.17
C LEU A 49 -6.72 -7.17 -7.74
N ASP A 50 -6.37 -6.83 -8.97
CA ASP A 50 -5.14 -7.33 -9.59
C ASP A 50 -3.91 -6.65 -9.00
N ILE A 51 -4.01 -5.35 -8.70
CA ILE A 51 -3.00 -4.61 -7.93
C ILE A 51 -2.83 -5.23 -6.54
N LEU A 52 -3.93 -5.55 -5.86
CA LEU A 52 -3.92 -6.18 -4.54
C LEU A 52 -3.21 -7.54 -4.58
N ARG A 53 -3.49 -8.40 -5.56
CA ARG A 53 -2.82 -9.70 -5.70
C ARG A 53 -1.31 -9.55 -5.88
N GLN A 54 -0.88 -8.62 -6.74
CA GLN A 54 0.55 -8.36 -6.95
C GLN A 54 1.23 -7.85 -5.67
N LEU A 55 0.55 -6.97 -4.93
CA LEU A 55 1.03 -6.48 -3.63
C LEU A 55 1.10 -7.59 -2.59
N THR A 56 0.09 -8.45 -2.46
CA THR A 56 0.11 -9.57 -1.51
C THR A 56 1.26 -10.54 -1.81
N HIS A 57 1.56 -10.77 -3.09
CA HIS A 57 2.70 -11.60 -3.48
C HIS A 57 4.04 -10.95 -3.09
N ALA A 58 4.20 -9.65 -3.39
CA ALA A 58 5.41 -8.90 -3.03
C ALA A 58 5.61 -8.81 -1.49
N LEU A 59 4.54 -8.59 -0.74
CA LEU A 59 4.57 -8.48 0.73
C LEU A 59 4.66 -9.82 1.46
N GLY A 60 4.43 -10.94 0.76
CA GLY A 60 4.63 -12.28 1.32
C GLY A 60 6.10 -12.64 1.52
N ASP A 61 7.02 -11.84 0.98
CA ASP A 61 8.45 -11.99 1.23
C ASP A 61 8.81 -11.39 2.60
N ALA A 62 9.28 -12.25 3.50
CA ALA A 62 9.65 -11.88 4.87
C ALA A 62 10.75 -10.80 4.95
N ARG A 63 11.47 -10.55 3.87
CA ARG A 63 12.51 -9.50 3.79
C ARG A 63 11.93 -8.10 3.60
N VAL A 64 10.72 -7.99 3.05
CA VAL A 64 10.11 -6.70 2.71
C VAL A 64 9.80 -5.84 3.95
N PRO A 65 9.23 -6.36 5.05
CA PRO A 65 9.05 -5.59 6.28
C PRO A 65 10.36 -5.03 6.85
N GLU A 66 11.45 -5.79 6.74
CA GLU A 66 12.77 -5.42 7.24
C GLU A 66 13.44 -4.36 6.35
N ALA A 67 13.30 -4.50 5.02
CA ALA A 67 13.73 -3.47 4.07
C ALA A 67 12.95 -2.16 4.27
N LEU A 68 11.63 -2.22 4.48
CA LEU A 68 10.78 -1.05 4.69
C LEU A 68 11.07 -0.29 5.99
N THR A 69 11.47 -1.00 7.06
CA THR A 69 11.86 -0.37 8.33
C THR A 69 13.25 0.26 8.28
N ARG A 70 14.14 -0.25 7.41
CA ARG A 70 15.51 0.26 7.25
C ARG A 70 15.65 1.29 6.12
N ALA A 71 14.67 1.37 5.23
CA ALA A 71 14.67 2.31 4.12
C ALA A 71 14.62 3.76 4.62
N ASP A 72 15.65 4.51 4.27
CA ASP A 72 15.81 5.95 4.48
C ASP A 72 15.43 6.77 3.23
N SER A 73 15.12 6.08 2.12
CA SER A 73 14.65 6.69 0.88
C SER A 73 13.65 5.79 0.13
N PRO A 74 12.79 6.35 -0.74
CA PRO A 74 11.91 5.56 -1.60
C PRO A 74 12.66 4.59 -2.53
N GLN A 75 13.85 4.98 -2.99
CA GLN A 75 14.71 4.15 -3.82
C GLN A 75 15.14 2.87 -3.10
N ALA A 76 15.48 2.95 -1.82
CA ALA A 76 15.90 1.80 -1.01
C ALA A 76 14.79 0.74 -0.82
N VAL A 77 13.52 1.05 -1.14
CA VAL A 77 12.41 0.10 -1.13
C VAL A 77 12.29 -0.65 -2.47
N LEU A 78 12.86 -0.09 -3.54
CA LEU A 78 12.76 -0.62 -4.90
C LEU A 78 13.95 -1.50 -5.31
N GLU A 79 15.00 -1.53 -4.50
CA GLU A 79 16.20 -2.36 -4.63
C GLU A 79 16.05 -3.70 -3.89
#